data_AF-A0A967K1Q2-F1
#
_entry.id   AF-A0A967K1Q2-F1
#
_cell.length_a   1.000
_cell.length_b   1.000
_cell.length_c   1.000
_cell.angle_alpha   90.00
_cell.angle_beta   90.00
_cell.angle_gamma   90.00
#
_symmetry.space_group_name_H-M   'P 1'
#
loop_
_entity.id
_entity.type
_entity.pdbx_description
1 polymer ?
#
loop_
_entity_poly.entity_id
_entity_poly.type
_entity_poly.pdbx_seq_one_letter_code
_entity_poly.pdbx_strand_id
1 'polypeptide(L)' 'PGIIPRKSVHEPMATGIKAIDAMIPIGRGQRELIIGDRQTGKTAVCIDTILNQKSINDTGDESQKL' A
#
# COMPACT_ATOMS: atom_id res chain seq x y z
N PRO A 1 15.61 6.43 -9.62
CA PRO A 1 15.41 6.02 -11.03
C PRO A 1 15.09 7.22 -11.93
N GLY A 2 15.83 7.35 -13.04
CA GLY A 2 15.45 8.22 -14.16
C GLY A 2 14.12 7.78 -14.79
N ILE A 3 13.69 8.41 -15.88
CA ILE A 3 12.39 8.10 -16.51
C ILE A 3 12.39 6.69 -17.11
N ILE A 4 13.45 6.32 -17.84
CA ILE A 4 13.56 5.05 -18.58
C ILE A 4 13.34 3.79 -17.72
N PRO A 5 13.90 3.65 -16.51
CA PRO A 5 13.65 2.46 -15.68
C PRO A 5 12.30 2.44 -14.95
N ARG A 6 11.45 3.47 -15.06
CA ARG A 6 10.13 3.46 -14.41
C ARG A 6 9.12 2.71 -15.28
N LYS A 7 8.31 1.87 -14.64
CA LYS A 7 7.14 1.21 -15.24
C LYS A 7 5.85 1.87 -14.75
N SER A 8 4.80 1.85 -15.56
CA SER A 8 3.45 2.23 -15.11
C SER A 8 3.04 1.33 -13.95
N VAL A 9 2.31 1.88 -12.98
CA VAL A 9 1.80 1.11 -11.84
C VAL A 9 0.65 0.22 -12.32
N HIS A 10 0.73 -1.09 -12.02
CA HIS A 10 -0.26 -2.11 -12.43
C HIS A 10 -0.55 -3.17 -11.36
N GLU A 11 0.32 -3.32 -10.36
CA GLU A 11 0.13 -4.25 -9.25
C GLU A 11 -0.55 -3.49 -8.09
N PRO A 12 -1.66 -3.98 -7.51
CA PRO A 12 -2.29 -3.36 -6.35
C PRO A 12 -1.51 -3.64 -5.06
N MET A 13 -1.62 -2.74 -4.08
CA MET A 13 -1.12 -2.91 -2.71
C MET A 13 -2.29 -2.75 -1.73
N ALA A 14 -2.71 -3.85 -1.10
CA ALA A 14 -3.86 -3.85 -0.18
C ALA A 14 -3.51 -3.23 1.17
N THR A 15 -4.23 -2.19 1.59
CA THR A 15 -4.02 -1.58 2.91
C THR A 15 -4.69 -2.37 4.04
N GLY A 16 -5.70 -3.18 3.72
CA GLY A 16 -6.54 -3.86 4.71
C GLY A 16 -7.63 -2.94 5.28
N ILE A 17 -7.71 -1.70 4.81
CA ILE A 17 -8.71 -0.71 5.21
C ILE A 17 -9.72 -0.57 4.08
N LYS A 18 -10.92 -1.12 4.27
CA LYS A 18 -11.99 -1.17 3.27
C LYS A 18 -12.28 0.19 2.61
N ALA A 19 -12.28 1.27 3.39
CA ALA A 19 -12.55 2.60 2.87
C ALA A 19 -11.48 3.08 1.87
N ILE A 20 -10.21 2.72 2.10
CA ILE A 20 -9.10 3.05 1.21
C ILE A 20 -9.11 2.10 0.01
N ASP A 21 -9.11 0.79 0.25
CA ASP A 21 -9.01 -0.21 -0.82
C ASP A 21 -10.17 -0.14 -1.83
N ALA A 22 -11.35 0.32 -1.41
CA ALA A 22 -12.52 0.46 -2.29
C ALA A 22 -12.57 1.82 -3.02
N MET A 23 -12.25 2.93 -2.35
CA MET A 23 -12.47 4.27 -2.91
C MET A 23 -11.19 4.94 -3.44
N ILE A 24 -10.04 4.62 -2.84
CA ILE A 24 -8.73 5.21 -3.16
C ILE A 24 -7.71 4.05 -3.24
N PRO A 25 -7.81 3.18 -4.25
CA PRO A 25 -6.89 2.05 -4.38
C PRO A 25 -5.46 2.54 -4.61
N ILE A 26 -4.50 1.89 -3.94
CA ILE A 26 -3.08 2.22 -4.02
C ILE A 26 -2.35 1.11 -4.77
N GLY A 27 -1.54 1.47 -5.77
CA GLY A 27 -0.70 0.52 -6.49
C GLY A 27 0.77 0.50 -6.03
N ARG A 28 1.48 -0.60 -6.32
CA ARG A 28 2.90 -0.76 -6.00
C ARG A 28 3.74 0.20 -6.83
N GLY A 29 4.51 1.06 -6.15
CA GLY A 29 5.30 2.13 -6.76
C GLY A 29 4.57 3.47 -6.87
N GLN A 30 3.28 3.54 -6.51
CA GLN A 30 2.56 4.80 -6.30
C GLN A 30 2.99 5.43 -4.97
N ARG A 31 2.95 6.77 -4.90
CA ARG A 31 3.15 7.52 -3.65
C ARG A 31 1.85 8.20 -3.30
N GLU A 32 1.28 7.81 -2.18
CA GLU A 32 -0.01 8.34 -1.70
C GLU A 32 0.21 9.21 -0.46
N LEU A 33 -0.38 10.42 -0.43
CA LEU A 33 -0.25 11.36 0.68
C LEU A 33 -1.34 11.10 1.73
N ILE A 34 -0.93 10.93 2.99
CA ILE A 34 -1.85 10.88 4.13
C ILE A 34 -1.75 12.20 4.90
N ILE A 35 -2.84 12.96 4.95
CA ILE A 35 -2.93 14.27 5.61
C ILE A 35 -4.14 14.36 6.55
N GLY A 36 -4.04 15.19 7.59
CA GLY A 36 -5.12 15.46 8.53
C GLY A 36 -4.60 16.02 9.86
N ASP A 37 -5.53 16.45 10.72
CA ASP A 37 -5.24 17.10 12.01
C ASP A 37 -4.55 16.19 13.03
N ARG A 38 -4.10 16.74 14.15
CA ARG A 38 -3.50 15.96 15.23
C ARG A 38 -4.47 14.87 15.71
N GLN A 39 -3.94 13.67 16.00
CA GLN A 39 -4.70 12.52 16.54
C GLN A 39 -5.79 11.94 15.63
N THR A 40 -5.75 12.17 14.32
CA THR A 40 -6.73 11.59 13.35
C THR A 40 -6.36 10.19 12.82
N GLY A 41 -5.48 9.45 13.50
CA GLY A 41 -5.17 8.06 13.11
C GLY A 41 -4.21 7.89 11.91
N LYS A 42 -3.55 8.95 11.43
CA LYS A 42 -2.58 8.86 10.32
C LYS A 42 -1.53 7.75 10.50
N THR A 43 -0.96 7.64 11.69
CA THR A 43 0.03 6.60 12.01
C THR A 43 -0.58 5.20 12.04
N ALA A 44 -1.82 5.06 12.52
CA ALA A 44 -2.51 3.77 12.55
C ALA A 44 -2.73 3.24 11.14
N VAL A 45 -3.17 4.10 10.19
CA VAL A 45 -3.32 3.72 8.77
C VAL A 45 -2.03 3.13 8.21
N CYS A 46 -0.89 3.78 8.46
CA CYS A 46 0.41 3.27 7.99
C CYS A 46 0.79 1.94 8.67
N ILE A 47 0.58 1.81 9.98
CA ILE A 47 0.92 0.60 10.73
C ILE A 47 0.05 -0.57 10.29
N ASP A 48 -1.26 -0.38 10.18
CA ASP A 48 -2.20 -1.42 9.75
C ASP A 48 -1.88 -1.89 8.34
N THR A 49 -1.51 -0.96 7.44
CA THR A 49 -1.05 -1.29 6.09
C THR A 49 0.18 -2.20 6.12
N ILE A 50 1.18 -1.91 6.96
CA ILE A 50 2.39 -2.74 7.09
C ILE A 50 2.03 -4.12 7.65
N LEU A 51 1.19 -4.17 8.69
CA LEU A 51 0.79 -5.43 9.31
C LEU A 51 -0.03 -6.31 8.36
N ASN A 52 -0.89 -5.73 7.53
CA ASN A 52 -1.68 -6.46 6.54
C ASN A 52 -0.81 -7.18 5.50
N GLN A 53 0.37 -6.63 5.16
CA GLN A 53 1.28 -7.31 4.22
C GLN A 53 1.92 -8.58 4.79
N LYS A 54 1.91 -8.75 6.12
CA LYS A 54 2.57 -9.90 6.76
C LYS A 54 2.01 -11.24 6.23
N SER A 55 0.69 -11.39 6.17
CA SER A 55 0.07 -12.65 5.71
C SER A 55 0.44 -12.97 4.26
N ILE A 56 0.49 -11.96 3.40
CA ILE A 56 0.90 -12.08 1.99
C ILE A 56 2.37 -12.50 1.91
N ASN A 57 3.24 -11.89 2.72
CA ASN A 57 4.67 -12.17 2.75
C ASN A 57 5.02 -13.53 3.38
N ASP A 58 4.21 -13.99 4.33
CA ASP A 58 4.35 -15.31 4.96
C ASP A 58 3.90 -16.44 4.00
N THR A 59 3.05 -16.12 3.01
CA THR A 59 2.64 -17.08 1.99
C THR A 59 3.84 -17.39 1.10
N GLY A 60 4.16 -18.66 0.86
CA GLY A 60 5.33 -19.06 0.04
C GLY A 60 5.26 -18.70 -1.45
N ASP A 61 4.23 -17.96 -1.87
CA ASP A 61 4.00 -17.54 -3.23
C ASP A 61 4.68 -16.18 -3.50
N GLU A 62 5.89 -16.25 -4.04
CA GLU A 62 6.72 -15.09 -4.37
C GLU A 62 6.05 -14.15 -5.40
N SER A 63 5.09 -14.64 -6.18
CA SER A 63 4.35 -13.81 -7.15
C SER A 63 3.46 -12.75 -6.50
N GLN A 64 3.08 -12.95 -5.23
CA GLN A 64 2.24 -12.01 -4.48
C GLN A 64 3.03 -11.06 -3.58
N LYS A 65 4.33 -11.33 -3.36
CA LYS A 65 5.20 -10.54 -2.48
C LYS A 65 5.80 -9.32 -3.16
N LEU A 66 6.03 -9.41 -4.46
CA LEU A 66 6.75 -8.42 -5.26
C LEU A 66 5.80 -7.47 -6.00
#